data_AF-A0A2K3PFM3-F1
#
_entry.id   AF-A0A2K3PFM3-F1
#
_cell.length_a   1.000
_cell.length_b   1.000
_cell.length_c   1.000
_cell.angle_alpha   90.00
_cell.angle_beta   90.00
_cell.angle_gamma   90.00
#
_symmetry.space_group_name_H-M   'P 1'
#
loop_
_entity.id
_entity.type
_entity.pdbx_description
1 polymer ?
#
loop_
_entity_poly.entity_id
_entity_poly.type
_entity_poly.pdbx_seq_one_letter_code
_entity_poly.pdbx_strand_id
1 'polypeptide(L)'
;MLSSLNLYYETIDVAKGSLFKLEHMHMMTKLRPFVRTFLKEASAMFEMYIYTMGDRPYALEMAKLLDPQGEYFNAKVISRDDGTQKHQKGLDVVLGRDSAVLILDDTEHFGFNCKSLAETKSDENETDGALAKILEVLKQVHCTFFEKLQGDLVDRDVRQVLSSVRGEILSGCVIIFSRINHLALPTLKRIAEQLGATCLTELDPTVTHVVATDAGTEKARWAVKEKKCLVHPRWIEAANYFWEKQPEENFFIKKTTTQS
;
A
#
# COMPACT_ATOMS: atom_id res chain seq x y z
N MET A 1 -51.46 -11.36 2.26
CA MET A 1 -50.50 -10.95 1.21
C MET A 1 -49.81 -9.69 1.72
N LEU A 2 -48.75 -9.85 2.51
CA LEU A 2 -48.00 -8.70 3.04
C LEU A 2 -47.09 -8.21 1.93
N SER A 3 -47.37 -7.02 1.41
CA SER A 3 -46.47 -6.28 0.52
C SER A 3 -45.23 -5.91 1.33
N SER A 4 -44.13 -6.61 1.09
CA SER A 4 -42.81 -6.22 1.58
C SER A 4 -42.51 -4.81 1.07
N LEU A 5 -42.62 -3.80 1.94
CA LEU A 5 -42.04 -2.48 1.69
C LEU A 5 -40.53 -2.66 1.62
N ASN A 6 -40.00 -2.76 0.39
CA ASN A 6 -38.62 -2.36 0.12
C ASN A 6 -38.55 -0.85 0.36
N LEU A 7 -38.25 -0.44 1.59
CA LEU A 7 -37.69 0.88 1.84
C LEU A 7 -36.36 0.94 1.11
N TYR A 8 -36.38 1.41 -0.14
CA TYR A 8 -35.17 1.85 -0.82
C TYR A 8 -34.68 3.07 -0.03
N TYR A 9 -33.68 2.85 0.83
CA TYR A 9 -32.95 3.96 1.41
C TYR A 9 -32.28 4.72 0.26
N GLU A 10 -32.65 5.98 0.09
CA GLU A 10 -32.20 6.78 -1.04
C GLU A 10 -30.70 7.09 -0.90
N THR A 11 -29.90 6.48 -1.77
CA THR A 11 -28.48 6.83 -1.95
C THR A 11 -28.40 7.93 -2.98
N ILE A 12 -27.86 9.08 -2.57
CA ILE A 12 -27.73 10.23 -3.47
C ILE A 12 -26.30 10.27 -4.00
N ASP A 13 -26.15 10.10 -5.32
CA ASP A 13 -24.90 10.34 -6.02
C ASP A 13 -24.70 11.85 -6.20
N VAL A 14 -23.72 12.39 -5.49
CA VAL A 14 -23.44 13.83 -5.43
C VAL A 14 -22.40 14.26 -6.46
N ALA A 15 -21.57 13.32 -6.95
CA ALA A 15 -20.43 13.63 -7.83
C ALA A 15 -20.20 12.57 -8.91
N LYS A 16 -21.27 12.22 -9.65
CA LYS A 16 -21.22 11.36 -10.85
C LYS A 16 -20.48 10.04 -10.63
N GLY A 17 -20.82 9.34 -9.57
CA GLY A 17 -20.40 7.98 -9.29
C GLY A 17 -19.17 7.88 -8.38
N SER A 18 -18.73 9.00 -7.81
CA SER A 18 -17.54 9.05 -6.95
C SER A 18 -17.81 9.47 -5.51
N LEU A 19 -18.85 10.26 -5.22
CA LEU A 19 -19.22 10.70 -3.87
C LEU A 19 -20.71 10.45 -3.63
N PHE A 20 -21.00 9.75 -2.54
CA PHE A 20 -22.35 9.29 -2.20
C PHE A 20 -22.75 9.79 -0.81
N LYS A 21 -23.99 10.26 -0.69
CA LYS A 21 -24.62 10.54 0.61
C LYS A 21 -25.54 9.36 0.96
N LEU A 22 -25.22 8.68 2.06
CA LEU A 22 -26.03 7.60 2.62
C LEU A 22 -26.79 8.14 3.83
N GLU A 23 -27.98 8.69 3.58
CA GLU A 23 -28.75 9.40 4.62
C GLU A 23 -29.12 8.51 5.79
N HIS A 24 -29.50 7.25 5.50
CA HIS A 24 -29.88 6.24 6.49
C HIS A 24 -28.73 5.79 7.39
N MET A 25 -27.49 6.01 6.96
CA MET A 25 -26.28 5.76 7.75
C MET A 25 -25.65 7.03 8.31
N HIS A 26 -26.25 8.20 8.02
CA HIS A 26 -25.70 9.52 8.34
C HIS A 26 -24.24 9.69 7.88
N MET A 27 -23.89 9.20 6.69
CA MET A 27 -22.51 9.14 6.21
C MET A 27 -22.35 9.69 4.78
N MET A 28 -21.20 10.32 4.53
CA MET A 28 -20.69 10.61 3.19
C MET A 28 -19.62 9.59 2.83
N THR A 29 -19.74 8.94 1.67
CA THR A 29 -18.79 7.93 1.19
C THR A 29 -18.18 8.39 -0.13
N LYS A 30 -16.85 8.55 -0.15
CA LYS A 30 -16.09 8.82 -1.37
C LYS A 30 -15.45 7.51 -1.84
N LEU A 31 -15.71 7.14 -3.09
CA LEU A 31 -14.96 6.11 -3.76
C LEU A 31 -13.58 6.67 -4.18
N ARG A 32 -12.53 5.91 -3.88
CA ARG A 32 -11.16 6.25 -4.27
C ARG A 32 -11.07 6.32 -5.80
N PRO A 33 -10.37 7.31 -6.37
CA PRO A 33 -10.12 7.37 -7.81
C PRO A 33 -9.61 6.03 -8.35
N PHE A 34 -9.95 5.72 -9.60
CA PHE A 34 -9.58 4.46 -10.29
C PHE A 34 -10.22 3.16 -9.76
N VAL A 35 -11.00 3.17 -8.66
CA VAL A 35 -11.51 1.93 -8.04
C VAL A 35 -12.33 1.03 -8.97
N ARG A 36 -13.12 1.61 -9.90
CA ARG A 36 -13.96 0.81 -10.82
C ARG A 36 -13.11 0.05 -11.83
N THR A 37 -12.11 0.71 -12.41
CA THR A 37 -11.13 0.08 -13.32
C THR A 37 -10.31 -0.96 -12.58
N PHE A 38 -9.85 -0.62 -11.36
CA PHE A 38 -9.14 -1.53 -10.48
C PHE A 38 -9.93 -2.83 -10.26
N LEU A 39 -11.19 -2.76 -9.82
CA LEU A 39 -12.02 -3.93 -9.56
C LEU A 39 -12.25 -4.77 -10.81
N LYS A 40 -12.56 -4.11 -11.94
CA LYS A 40 -12.76 -4.79 -13.23
C LYS A 40 -11.53 -5.60 -13.64
N GLU A 41 -10.35 -4.97 -13.64
CA GLU A 41 -9.12 -5.64 -14.05
C GLU A 41 -8.65 -6.70 -13.04
N ALA A 42 -8.73 -6.41 -11.74
CA ALA A 42 -8.38 -7.37 -10.69
C ALA A 42 -9.29 -8.61 -10.74
N SER A 43 -10.58 -8.45 -11.05
CA SER A 43 -11.55 -9.57 -11.14
C SER A 43 -11.19 -10.61 -12.22
N ALA A 44 -10.40 -10.22 -13.23
CA ALA A 44 -9.94 -11.13 -14.27
C ALA A 44 -8.80 -12.06 -13.81
N MET A 45 -8.18 -11.75 -12.66
CA MET A 45 -7.01 -12.47 -12.12
C MET A 45 -7.26 -13.05 -10.73
N PHE A 46 -8.16 -12.45 -9.95
CA PHE A 46 -8.36 -12.78 -8.54
C PHE A 46 -9.82 -13.01 -8.22
N GLU A 47 -10.08 -14.00 -7.36
CA GLU A 47 -11.34 -14.08 -6.63
C GLU A 47 -11.32 -13.08 -5.47
N MET A 48 -12.24 -12.10 -5.49
CA MET A 48 -12.19 -10.95 -4.59
C MET A 48 -13.16 -11.08 -3.41
N TYR A 49 -12.69 -10.63 -2.24
CA TYR A 49 -13.43 -10.58 -0.98
C TYR A 49 -13.45 -9.15 -0.45
N ILE A 50 -14.55 -8.75 0.18
CA ILE A 50 -14.56 -7.59 1.08
C ILE A 50 -14.38 -8.13 2.50
N TYR A 51 -13.40 -7.59 3.23
CA TYR A 51 -13.24 -7.86 4.67
C TYR A 51 -13.04 -6.55 5.43
N THR A 52 -14.07 -6.12 6.17
CA THR A 52 -14.09 -4.87 6.93
C THR A 52 -14.34 -5.09 8.42
N MET A 53 -13.85 -4.15 9.22
CA MET A 53 -14.18 -4.05 10.66
C MET A 53 -15.49 -3.28 10.92
N GLY A 54 -16.18 -2.84 9.87
CA GLY A 54 -17.57 -2.37 9.96
C GLY A 54 -18.55 -3.51 10.28
N ASP A 55 -19.74 -3.14 10.73
CA ASP A 55 -20.83 -4.11 10.92
C ASP A 55 -21.38 -4.61 9.58
N ARG A 56 -22.21 -5.66 9.64
CA ARG A 56 -22.76 -6.29 8.42
C ARG A 56 -23.60 -5.32 7.56
N PRO A 57 -24.52 -4.50 8.10
CA PRO A 57 -25.25 -3.52 7.30
C PRO A 57 -24.33 -2.56 6.54
N TYR A 58 -23.28 -2.03 7.20
CA TYR A 58 -22.29 -1.19 6.56
C TYR A 58 -21.56 -1.92 5.42
N ALA A 59 -21.08 -3.13 5.67
CA ALA A 59 -20.32 -3.89 4.68
C ALA A 59 -21.15 -4.16 3.41
N LEU A 60 -22.42 -4.53 3.57
CA LEU A 60 -23.33 -4.77 2.46
C LEU A 60 -23.65 -3.48 1.68
N GLU A 61 -23.78 -2.34 2.36
CA GLU A 61 -24.03 -1.07 1.68
C GLU A 61 -22.80 -0.61 0.88
N MET A 62 -21.59 -0.76 1.43
CA MET A 62 -20.35 -0.49 0.69
C MET A 62 -20.18 -1.42 -0.52
N ALA A 63 -20.53 -2.70 -0.36
CA ALA A 63 -20.50 -3.66 -1.46
C ALA A 63 -21.41 -3.23 -2.62
N LYS A 64 -22.63 -2.71 -2.34
CA LYS A 64 -23.52 -2.18 -3.40
C LYS A 64 -22.94 -0.97 -4.13
N LEU A 65 -22.23 -0.08 -3.43
CA LEU A 65 -21.60 1.09 -4.07
C LEU A 65 -20.44 0.67 -4.99
N LEU A 66 -19.65 -0.31 -4.56
CA LEU A 66 -18.48 -0.83 -5.29
C LEU A 66 -18.89 -1.75 -6.45
N ASP A 67 -19.91 -2.59 -6.24
CA ASP A 67 -20.35 -3.65 -7.14
C ASP A 67 -21.89 -3.67 -7.28
N PRO A 68 -22.48 -2.69 -7.97
CA PRO A 68 -23.93 -2.56 -8.08
C PRO A 68 -24.62 -3.72 -8.80
N GLN A 69 -23.89 -4.43 -9.66
CA GLN A 69 -24.39 -5.55 -10.45
C GLN A 69 -24.06 -6.92 -9.81
N GLY A 70 -23.29 -6.95 -8.73
CA GLY A 70 -22.88 -8.19 -8.05
C GLY A 70 -21.88 -9.04 -8.85
N GLU A 71 -21.07 -8.42 -9.72
CA GLU A 71 -20.12 -9.11 -10.59
C GLU A 71 -18.86 -9.58 -9.85
N TYR A 72 -18.46 -8.88 -8.80
CA TYR A 72 -17.15 -8.98 -8.19
C TYR A 72 -17.14 -9.78 -6.89
N PHE A 73 -18.00 -9.41 -5.94
CA PHE A 73 -17.92 -9.94 -4.57
C PHE A 73 -18.97 -11.02 -4.30
N ASN A 74 -20.15 -10.94 -4.92
CA ASN A 74 -21.27 -11.85 -4.62
C ASN A 74 -21.50 -11.98 -3.10
N ALA A 75 -21.49 -13.21 -2.56
CA ALA A 75 -21.64 -13.49 -1.13
C ALA A 75 -20.35 -13.32 -0.31
N LYS A 76 -19.22 -12.95 -0.93
CA LYS A 76 -17.88 -12.85 -0.31
C LYS A 76 -17.67 -11.52 0.42
N VAL A 77 -18.58 -11.19 1.33
CA VAL A 77 -18.54 -9.98 2.16
C VAL A 77 -18.49 -10.40 3.63
N ILE A 78 -17.35 -10.15 4.25
CA ILE A 78 -17.01 -10.48 5.64
C ILE A 78 -17.00 -9.19 6.45
N SER A 79 -17.89 -9.10 7.44
CA SER A 79 -17.95 -7.98 8.38
C SER A 79 -17.26 -8.32 9.70
N ARG A 80 -17.19 -7.34 10.61
CA ARG A 80 -16.74 -7.56 11.99
C ARG A 80 -17.56 -8.64 12.71
N ASP A 81 -18.83 -8.79 12.35
CA ASP A 81 -19.74 -9.72 13.02
C ASP A 81 -19.51 -11.17 12.57
N ASP A 82 -18.81 -11.37 11.45
CA ASP A 82 -18.47 -12.68 10.89
C ASP A 82 -17.10 -13.19 11.38
N GLY A 83 -16.28 -12.35 12.02
CA GLY A 83 -14.92 -12.69 12.46
C GLY A 83 -14.87 -13.59 13.70
N THR A 84 -13.95 -14.55 13.73
CA THR A 84 -13.78 -15.46 14.88
C THR A 84 -12.97 -14.86 16.02
N GLN A 85 -12.12 -13.86 15.73
CA GLN A 85 -11.31 -13.17 16.71
C GLN A 85 -11.72 -11.70 16.84
N LYS A 86 -11.95 -11.29 18.09
CA LYS A 86 -12.38 -9.92 18.38
C LYS A 86 -11.28 -8.92 17.99
N HIS A 87 -11.63 -7.94 17.16
CA HIS A 87 -10.74 -6.85 16.73
C HIS A 87 -9.52 -7.28 15.88
N GLN A 88 -9.55 -8.46 15.25
CA GLN A 88 -8.48 -8.89 14.34
C GLN A 88 -9.07 -9.44 13.04
N LYS A 89 -8.40 -9.17 11.92
CA LYS A 89 -8.68 -9.82 10.64
C LYS A 89 -7.83 -11.08 10.54
N GLY A 90 -8.48 -12.22 10.37
CA GLY A 90 -7.82 -13.51 10.17
C GLY A 90 -8.18 -14.13 8.81
N LEU A 91 -7.32 -14.99 8.28
CA LEU A 91 -7.62 -15.73 7.03
C LEU A 91 -8.56 -16.91 7.26
N ASP A 92 -8.95 -17.18 8.50
CA ASP A 92 -9.77 -18.32 8.92
C ASP A 92 -11.20 -18.31 8.37
N VAL A 93 -11.68 -17.14 7.95
CA VAL A 93 -13.00 -16.95 7.31
C VAL A 93 -12.90 -16.74 5.80
N VAL A 94 -11.70 -16.67 5.23
CA VAL A 94 -11.45 -16.54 3.79
C VAL A 94 -11.27 -17.93 3.20
N LEU A 95 -12.02 -18.24 2.13
CA LEU A 95 -11.84 -19.51 1.45
C LEU A 95 -10.58 -19.44 0.57
N GLY A 96 -9.56 -20.21 0.91
CA GLY A 96 -8.32 -20.26 0.17
C GLY A 96 -7.21 -20.92 0.95
N ARG A 97 -6.12 -21.28 0.27
CA ARG A 97 -4.87 -21.63 0.95
C ARG A 97 -4.12 -20.34 1.24
N ASP A 98 -3.60 -20.17 2.45
CA ASP A 98 -2.79 -19.00 2.84
C ASP A 98 -1.67 -18.69 1.84
N SER A 99 -1.11 -19.74 1.21
CA SER A 99 -0.07 -19.63 0.18
C SER A 99 -0.52 -19.00 -1.14
N ALA A 100 -1.81 -18.73 -1.31
CA ALA A 100 -2.40 -18.16 -2.53
C ALA A 100 -3.34 -16.97 -2.24
N VAL A 101 -3.38 -16.48 -1.00
CA VAL A 101 -4.24 -15.34 -0.61
C VAL A 101 -3.40 -14.07 -0.48
N LEU A 102 -3.87 -12.99 -1.11
CA LEU A 102 -3.32 -11.64 -0.98
C LEU A 102 -4.28 -10.76 -0.18
N ILE A 103 -3.74 -9.92 0.70
CA ILE A 103 -4.52 -8.96 1.49
C ILE A 103 -4.08 -7.55 1.09
N LEU A 104 -5.07 -6.70 0.78
CA LEU A 104 -4.89 -5.27 0.57
C LEU A 104 -5.63 -4.53 1.67
N ASP A 105 -4.89 -3.97 2.61
CA ASP A 105 -5.42 -3.30 3.80
C ASP A 105 -4.60 -2.04 4.09
N ASP A 106 -5.23 -1.01 4.63
CA ASP A 106 -4.63 0.30 4.88
C ASP A 106 -4.00 0.43 6.29
N THR A 107 -3.82 -0.68 7.00
CA THR A 107 -3.36 -0.68 8.39
C THR A 107 -1.85 -0.45 8.57
N GLU A 108 -1.36 0.77 8.35
CA GLU A 108 -0.15 1.27 9.03
C GLU A 108 -0.27 2.77 9.37
N HIS A 109 -0.18 3.10 10.67
CA HIS A 109 0.07 4.46 11.15
C HIS A 109 1.58 4.70 11.17
N PHE A 110 2.14 5.33 10.15
CA PHE A 110 3.56 5.72 10.16
C PHE A 110 3.88 6.94 11.06
N GLY A 111 2.95 7.36 11.94
CA GLY A 111 3.21 8.45 12.90
C GLY A 111 3.57 9.80 12.26
N PHE A 112 3.26 9.99 10.97
CA PHE A 112 3.59 11.22 10.26
C PHE A 112 2.50 12.27 10.46
N ASN A 113 2.91 13.50 10.78
CA ASN A 113 2.05 14.67 10.75
C ASN A 113 1.94 15.18 9.31
N CYS A 114 1.22 14.46 8.46
CA CYS A 114 0.91 14.87 7.09
C CYS A 114 -0.58 15.14 7.00
N LYS A 115 -0.96 16.26 6.36
CA LYS A 115 -2.36 16.56 6.06
C LYS A 115 -2.90 15.48 5.13
N SER A 116 -4.06 14.93 5.45
CA SER A 116 -4.80 14.04 4.55
C SER A 116 -5.21 14.77 3.27
N LEU A 117 -5.51 14.03 2.21
CA LEU A 117 -6.00 14.58 0.95
C LEU A 117 -7.28 15.43 1.15
N ALA A 118 -8.13 15.01 2.07
CA ALA A 118 -9.32 15.77 2.47
C ALA A 118 -8.94 17.13 3.09
N GLU A 119 -7.95 17.17 3.98
CA GLU A 119 -7.47 18.41 4.60
C GLU A 119 -6.77 19.34 3.59
N THR A 120 -6.12 18.78 2.57
CA THR A 120 -5.51 19.55 1.47
C THR A 120 -6.47 19.89 0.34
N LYS A 121 -7.73 19.42 0.42
CA LYS A 121 -8.76 19.59 -0.64
C LYS A 121 -8.29 19.12 -2.01
N SER A 122 -7.54 18.02 -2.04
CA SER A 122 -7.05 17.37 -3.25
C SER A 122 -7.55 15.93 -3.31
N ASP A 123 -7.43 15.28 -4.47
CA ASP A 123 -7.76 13.87 -4.66
C ASP A 123 -6.58 13.16 -5.36
N GLU A 124 -6.58 11.83 -5.36
CA GLU A 124 -5.57 11.03 -6.07
C GLU A 124 -5.75 11.11 -7.59
N ASN A 125 -4.65 10.90 -8.31
CA ASN A 125 -4.69 10.79 -9.76
C ASN A 125 -5.22 9.40 -10.17
N GLU A 126 -6.04 9.31 -11.21
CA GLU A 126 -6.54 8.02 -11.71
C GLU A 126 -5.46 7.15 -12.36
N THR A 127 -4.44 7.73 -12.99
CA THR A 127 -3.39 6.98 -13.71
C THR A 127 -2.15 6.69 -12.88
N ASP A 128 -1.90 7.48 -11.85
CA ASP A 128 -0.68 7.40 -11.02
C ASP A 128 -0.98 7.39 -9.51
N GLY A 129 -2.25 7.16 -9.16
CA GLY A 129 -2.69 7.02 -7.77
C GLY A 129 -2.35 5.65 -7.19
N ALA A 130 -2.61 5.48 -5.90
CA ALA A 130 -2.20 4.28 -5.19
C ALA A 130 -2.85 3.00 -5.75
N LEU A 131 -4.14 3.05 -6.14
CA LEU A 131 -4.81 1.88 -6.73
C LEU A 131 -4.22 1.49 -8.09
N ALA A 132 -3.79 2.45 -8.91
CA ALA A 132 -3.13 2.15 -10.18
C ALA A 132 -1.81 1.42 -9.94
N LYS A 133 -0.97 1.93 -9.02
CA LYS A 133 0.30 1.28 -8.63
C LYS A 133 0.10 -0.11 -8.03
N ILE A 134 -0.87 -0.26 -7.13
CA ILE A 134 -1.20 -1.56 -6.52
C ILE A 134 -1.64 -2.56 -7.60
N LEU A 135 -2.44 -2.13 -8.59
CA LEU A 135 -2.86 -3.02 -9.68
C LEU A 135 -1.67 -3.52 -10.50
N GLU A 136 -0.68 -2.69 -10.79
CA GLU A 136 0.55 -3.10 -11.48
C GLU A 136 1.30 -4.18 -10.69
N VAL A 137 1.45 -3.98 -9.38
CA VAL A 137 2.05 -4.99 -8.49
C VAL A 137 1.26 -6.30 -8.50
N LEU A 138 -0.07 -6.23 -8.40
CA LEU A 138 -0.93 -7.43 -8.43
C LEU A 138 -0.80 -8.20 -9.75
N LYS A 139 -0.72 -7.50 -10.89
CA LYS A 139 -0.48 -8.12 -12.20
C LYS A 139 0.88 -8.83 -12.24
N GLN A 140 1.94 -8.18 -11.74
CA GLN A 140 3.27 -8.77 -11.67
C GLN A 140 3.30 -10.01 -10.78
N VAL A 141 2.65 -9.95 -9.60
CA VAL A 141 2.55 -11.08 -8.66
C VAL A 141 1.77 -12.22 -9.30
N HIS A 142 0.62 -11.95 -9.93
CA HIS A 142 -0.18 -12.98 -10.60
C HIS A 142 0.60 -13.67 -11.74
N CYS A 143 1.19 -12.89 -12.66
CA CYS A 143 2.01 -13.42 -13.75
C CYS A 143 3.19 -14.26 -13.21
N THR A 144 3.87 -13.78 -12.16
CA THR A 144 4.98 -14.53 -11.57
C THR A 144 4.50 -15.83 -10.92
N PHE A 145 3.40 -15.76 -10.15
CA PHE A 145 2.85 -16.90 -9.42
C PHE A 145 2.33 -17.99 -10.36
N PHE A 146 1.69 -17.66 -11.49
CA PHE A 146 1.10 -18.66 -12.38
C PHE A 146 2.02 -19.04 -13.56
N GLU A 147 2.75 -18.09 -14.14
CA GLU A 147 3.46 -18.31 -15.42
C GLU A 147 4.98 -18.48 -15.26
N LYS A 148 5.63 -17.68 -14.40
CA LYS A 148 7.11 -17.65 -14.34
C LYS A 148 7.71 -18.72 -13.43
N LEU A 149 7.03 -19.09 -12.35
CA LEU A 149 7.52 -20.14 -11.46
C LEU A 149 7.39 -21.51 -12.14
N GLN A 150 8.39 -22.37 -11.94
CA GLN A 150 8.36 -23.77 -12.36
C GLN A 150 7.83 -24.66 -11.22
N GLY A 151 7.35 -25.85 -11.56
CA GLY A 151 6.79 -26.80 -10.59
C GLY A 151 5.28 -26.65 -10.38
N ASP A 152 4.72 -27.51 -9.52
CA ASP A 152 3.28 -27.61 -9.31
C ASP A 152 2.72 -26.41 -8.54
N LEU A 153 1.48 -26.01 -8.86
CA LEU A 153 0.80 -24.87 -8.23
C LEU A 153 0.61 -25.06 -6.71
N VAL A 154 0.52 -26.31 -6.23
CA VAL A 154 0.35 -26.62 -4.81
C VAL A 154 1.56 -26.23 -3.96
N ASP A 155 2.75 -26.23 -4.54
CA ASP A 155 4.01 -25.95 -3.84
C ASP A 155 4.37 -24.46 -3.89
N ARG A 156 3.61 -23.65 -4.64
CA ARG A 156 3.85 -22.21 -4.78
C ARG A 156 3.30 -21.46 -3.58
N ASP A 157 4.06 -20.43 -3.18
CA ASP A 157 3.71 -19.56 -2.07
C ASP A 157 3.83 -18.09 -2.49
N VAL A 158 2.69 -17.40 -2.51
CA VAL A 158 2.58 -16.00 -2.88
C VAL A 158 3.44 -15.10 -1.98
N ARG A 159 3.72 -15.50 -0.74
CA ARG A 159 4.61 -14.75 0.17
C ARG A 159 6.04 -14.71 -0.38
N GLN A 160 6.51 -15.79 -1.00
CA GLN A 160 7.82 -15.84 -1.65
C GLN A 160 7.83 -14.97 -2.92
N VAL A 161 6.75 -15.02 -3.71
CA VAL A 161 6.58 -14.16 -4.89
C VAL A 161 6.60 -12.68 -4.51
N LEU A 162 5.81 -12.29 -3.50
CA LEU A 162 5.81 -10.93 -2.96
C LEU A 162 7.21 -10.53 -2.47
N SER A 163 7.91 -11.40 -1.75
CA SER A 163 9.28 -11.12 -1.30
C SER A 163 10.23 -10.89 -2.48
N SER A 164 10.08 -11.64 -3.57
CA SER A 164 10.88 -11.46 -4.79
C SER A 164 10.58 -10.12 -5.45
N VAL A 165 9.29 -9.82 -5.69
CA VAL A 165 8.86 -8.55 -6.30
C VAL A 165 9.32 -7.36 -5.46
N ARG A 166 9.22 -7.44 -4.12
CA ARG A 166 9.71 -6.39 -3.21
C ARG A 166 11.22 -6.21 -3.31
N GLY A 167 11.97 -7.31 -3.38
CA GLY A 167 13.42 -7.31 -3.48
C GLY A 167 13.97 -6.68 -4.77
N GLU A 168 13.14 -6.42 -5.77
CA GLU A 168 13.54 -5.75 -7.00
C GLU A 168 13.56 -4.21 -6.86
N ILE A 169 12.84 -3.65 -5.89
CA ILE A 169 12.55 -2.20 -5.80
C ILE A 169 13.82 -1.36 -5.62
N LEU A 170 14.67 -1.71 -4.64
CA LEU A 170 15.94 -1.05 -4.36
C LEU A 170 17.14 -1.94 -4.72
N SER A 171 16.94 -2.92 -5.60
CA SER A 171 18.03 -3.78 -6.07
C SER A 171 19.18 -2.96 -6.65
N GLY A 172 20.41 -3.33 -6.28
CA GLY A 172 21.63 -2.59 -6.64
C GLY A 172 21.92 -1.35 -5.80
N CYS A 173 21.03 -0.95 -4.89
CA CYS A 173 21.31 0.13 -3.95
C CYS A 173 22.14 -0.37 -2.77
N VAL A 174 23.34 0.17 -2.61
CA VAL A 174 24.16 0.00 -1.41
C VAL A 174 23.96 1.22 -0.51
N ILE A 175 23.36 1.00 0.67
CA ILE A 175 22.90 2.04 1.61
C ILE A 175 23.75 2.03 2.87
N ILE A 176 24.09 3.23 3.35
CA ILE A 176 24.62 3.42 4.70
C ILE A 176 23.80 4.48 5.45
N PHE A 177 23.50 4.19 6.72
CA PHE A 177 22.75 5.10 7.57
C PHE A 177 23.68 6.04 8.36
N SER A 178 23.24 7.29 8.53
CA SER A 178 23.96 8.31 9.28
C SER A 178 23.00 9.11 10.16
N ARG A 179 23.25 9.13 11.47
CA ARG A 179 22.43 9.85 12.48
C ARG A 179 20.92 9.53 12.44
N ILE A 180 20.58 8.28 12.16
CA ILE A 180 19.22 7.78 12.36
C ILE A 180 19.04 7.42 13.82
N ASN A 181 17.87 7.75 14.39
CA ASN A 181 17.52 7.37 15.76
C ASN A 181 17.72 5.86 15.95
N HIS A 182 18.46 5.46 17.00
CA HIS A 182 18.77 4.06 17.31
C HIS A 182 17.52 3.18 17.44
N LEU A 183 16.38 3.73 17.85
CA LEU A 183 15.10 3.01 17.93
C LEU A 183 14.44 2.79 16.57
N ALA A 184 14.67 3.70 15.60
CA ALA A 184 14.07 3.63 14.26
C ALA A 184 14.96 2.88 13.26
N LEU A 185 16.28 2.90 13.47
CA LEU A 185 17.27 2.35 12.55
C LEU A 185 17.05 0.85 12.23
N PRO A 186 16.77 -0.05 13.20
CA PRO A 186 16.55 -1.46 12.90
C PRO A 186 15.36 -1.68 11.96
N THR A 187 14.26 -0.97 12.19
CA THR A 187 13.06 -1.04 11.35
C THR A 187 13.33 -0.50 9.95
N LEU A 188 13.95 0.67 9.84
CA LEU A 188 14.25 1.29 8.54
C LEU A 188 15.25 0.46 7.73
N LYS A 189 16.28 -0.10 8.39
CA LYS A 189 17.24 -1.01 7.77
C LYS A 189 16.54 -2.27 7.26
N ARG A 190 15.68 -2.89 8.07
CA ARG A 190 14.89 -4.07 7.68
C ARG A 190 14.02 -3.79 6.46
N ILE A 191 13.36 -2.62 6.42
CA ILE A 191 12.56 -2.22 5.26
C ILE A 191 13.45 -2.10 4.02
N ALA A 192 14.59 -1.41 4.11
CA ALA A 192 15.51 -1.26 2.99
C ALA A 192 16.01 -2.62 2.45
N GLU A 193 16.38 -3.53 3.33
CA GLU A 193 16.82 -4.89 2.97
C GLU A 193 15.69 -5.72 2.33
N GLN A 194 14.45 -5.61 2.86
CA GLN A 194 13.27 -6.24 2.25
C GLN A 194 12.93 -5.68 0.87
N LEU A 195 13.31 -4.43 0.59
CA LEU A 195 13.20 -3.82 -0.73
C LEU A 195 14.39 -4.18 -1.64
N GLY A 196 15.34 -5.00 -1.19
CA GLY A 196 16.49 -5.47 -1.99
C GLY A 196 17.77 -4.63 -1.89
N ALA A 197 17.81 -3.63 -1.02
CA ALA A 197 19.03 -2.87 -0.81
C ALA A 197 20.05 -3.63 0.05
N THR A 198 21.33 -3.43 -0.23
CA THR A 198 22.43 -3.90 0.62
C THR A 198 22.79 -2.83 1.64
N CYS A 199 22.66 -3.11 2.94
CA CYS A 199 22.93 -2.14 4.00
C CYS A 199 24.29 -2.38 4.68
N LEU A 200 25.20 -1.40 4.59
CA LEU A 200 26.54 -1.45 5.17
C LEU A 200 26.61 -0.72 6.52
N THR A 201 27.60 -1.10 7.34
CA THR A 201 27.94 -0.42 8.60
C THR A 201 29.03 0.63 8.39
N GLU A 202 29.98 0.34 7.51
CA GLU A 202 31.16 1.14 7.21
C GLU A 202 31.12 1.69 5.78
N LEU A 203 31.85 2.78 5.55
CA LEU A 203 31.94 3.41 4.23
C LEU A 203 32.95 2.68 3.36
N ASP A 204 32.55 2.40 2.13
CA ASP A 204 33.43 1.96 1.06
C ASP A 204 32.96 2.54 -0.30
N PRO A 205 33.77 2.43 -1.38
CA PRO A 205 33.43 2.98 -2.69
C PRO A 205 32.14 2.45 -3.34
N THR A 206 31.66 1.27 -2.92
CA THR A 206 30.43 0.64 -3.44
C THR A 206 29.17 1.32 -2.96
N VAL A 207 29.23 2.10 -1.86
CA VAL A 207 28.09 2.87 -1.34
C VAL A 207 27.52 3.76 -2.44
N THR A 208 26.21 3.66 -2.62
CA THR A 208 25.44 4.44 -3.60
C THR A 208 24.62 5.53 -2.92
N HIS A 209 24.12 5.26 -1.72
CA HIS A 209 23.22 6.14 -0.97
C HIS A 209 23.66 6.28 0.48
N VAL A 210 23.68 7.51 0.97
CA VAL A 210 23.75 7.85 2.39
C VAL A 210 22.37 8.34 2.83
N VAL A 211 21.78 7.62 3.79
CA VAL A 211 20.47 7.97 4.35
C VAL A 211 20.68 8.68 5.69
N ALA A 212 20.27 9.94 5.76
CA ALA A 212 20.51 10.78 6.93
C ALA A 212 19.39 11.79 7.19
N THR A 213 19.33 12.34 8.39
CA THR A 213 18.43 13.47 8.73
C THR A 213 19.11 14.83 8.63
N ASP A 214 20.45 14.86 8.56
CA ASP A 214 21.23 16.08 8.41
C ASP A 214 22.47 15.88 7.52
N ALA A 215 22.95 16.96 6.92
CA ALA A 215 24.09 16.97 6.01
C ALA A 215 25.45 17.19 6.70
N GLY A 216 25.49 17.31 8.04
CA GLY A 216 26.70 17.70 8.79
C GLY A 216 27.63 16.54 9.15
N THR A 217 27.16 15.29 9.02
CA THR A 217 27.93 14.09 9.34
C THR A 217 29.11 13.88 8.40
N GLU A 218 30.12 13.14 8.86
CA GLU A 218 31.23 12.69 8.01
C GLU A 218 30.74 11.88 6.81
N LYS A 219 29.80 10.95 7.04
CA LYS A 219 29.16 10.16 5.97
C LYS A 219 28.42 11.02 4.96
N ALA A 220 27.68 12.05 5.40
CA ALA A 220 26.99 12.96 4.50
C ALA A 220 27.97 13.83 3.69
N ARG A 221 29.03 14.35 4.34
CA ARG A 221 30.10 15.10 3.65
C ARG A 221 30.84 14.24 2.62
N TRP A 222 31.11 12.98 2.95
CA TRP A 222 31.69 12.01 2.03
C TRP A 222 30.78 11.79 0.82
N ALA A 223 29.47 11.59 1.01
CA ALA A 223 28.52 11.41 -0.09
C ALA A 223 28.56 12.59 -1.08
N VAL A 224 28.57 13.82 -0.56
CA VAL A 224 28.65 15.04 -1.39
C VAL A 224 29.97 15.10 -2.16
N LYS A 225 31.09 14.78 -1.50
CA LYS A 225 32.42 14.78 -2.13
C LYS A 225 32.52 13.75 -3.25
N GLU A 226 32.05 12.54 -3.00
CA GLU A 226 32.10 11.40 -3.94
C GLU A 226 30.91 11.36 -4.91
N LYS A 227 30.06 12.41 -4.90
CA LYS A 227 28.86 12.54 -5.74
C LYS A 227 27.89 11.36 -5.62
N LYS A 228 27.74 10.82 -4.41
CA LYS A 228 26.75 9.80 -4.04
C LYS A 228 25.43 10.45 -3.62
N CYS A 229 24.34 9.69 -3.66
CA CYS A 229 23.02 10.17 -3.26
C CYS A 229 22.97 10.40 -1.73
N LEU A 230 22.57 11.61 -1.31
CA LEU A 230 22.34 11.94 0.10
C LEU A 230 20.85 12.24 0.30
N VAL A 231 20.12 11.29 0.86
CA VAL A 231 18.65 11.31 0.93
C VAL A 231 18.14 11.19 2.37
N HIS A 232 16.94 11.72 2.60
CA HIS A 232 16.21 11.58 3.86
C HIS A 232 15.61 10.15 4.00
N PRO A 233 15.46 9.58 5.21
CA PRO A 233 14.78 8.30 5.46
C PRO A 233 13.45 8.10 4.74
N ARG A 234 12.72 9.20 4.54
CA ARG A 234 11.46 9.26 3.78
C ARG A 234 11.54 8.68 2.38
N TRP A 235 12.74 8.61 1.79
CA TRP A 235 12.94 7.97 0.50
C TRP A 235 12.68 6.45 0.57
N ILE A 236 13.22 5.76 1.58
CA ILE A 236 12.97 4.32 1.80
C ILE A 236 11.50 4.09 2.17
N GLU A 237 10.95 4.94 3.03
CA GLU A 237 9.55 4.84 3.47
C GLU A 237 8.58 5.03 2.30
N ALA A 238 8.83 6.02 1.43
CA ALA A 238 8.05 6.23 0.22
C ALA A 238 8.22 5.07 -0.77
N ALA A 239 9.44 4.55 -0.94
CA ALA A 239 9.65 3.38 -1.79
C ALA A 239 8.90 2.14 -1.28
N ASN A 240 8.85 1.95 0.04
CA ASN A 240 8.06 0.90 0.67
C ASN A 240 6.55 1.08 0.47
N TYR A 241 6.07 2.32 0.58
CA TYR A 241 4.64 2.65 0.45
C TYR A 241 4.16 2.49 -1.00
N PHE A 242 4.90 3.03 -1.97
CA PHE A 242 4.52 3.02 -3.38
C PHE A 242 4.95 1.77 -4.13
N TRP A 243 5.73 0.88 -3.50
CA TRP A 243 6.28 -0.32 -4.14
C TRP A 243 7.13 -0.01 -5.38
N GLU A 244 7.80 1.14 -5.37
CA GLU A 244 8.55 1.66 -6.51
C GLU A 244 9.74 2.50 -6.01
N LYS A 245 10.89 2.40 -6.68
CA LYS A 245 12.04 3.27 -6.38
C LYS A 245 11.67 4.72 -6.67
N GLN A 246 11.66 5.54 -5.62
CA GLN A 246 11.30 6.95 -5.75
C GLN A 246 12.47 7.78 -6.29
N PRO A 247 12.22 8.86 -7.05
CA PRO A 247 13.26 9.78 -7.50
C PRO A 247 13.99 10.39 -6.30
N GLU A 248 15.31 10.21 -6.24
CA GLU A 248 16.12 10.60 -5.09
C GLU A 248 16.08 12.12 -4.83
N GLU A 249 15.94 12.92 -5.88
CA GLU A 249 15.90 14.39 -5.83
C GLU A 249 14.75 14.94 -4.96
N ASN A 250 13.65 14.21 -4.86
CA ASN A 250 12.50 14.58 -4.03
C ASN A 250 12.79 14.45 -2.53
N PHE A 251 13.90 13.80 -2.16
CA PHE A 251 14.27 13.46 -0.80
C PHE A 251 15.66 13.96 -0.40
N PHE A 252 16.32 14.77 -1.23
CA PHE A 252 17.62 15.33 -0.88
C PHE A 252 17.56 16.20 0.38
N ILE A 253 18.57 16.02 1.23
CA ILE A 253 18.72 16.83 2.44
C ILE A 253 19.24 18.21 2.03
N LYS A 254 18.45 19.25 2.31
CA LYS A 254 18.88 20.65 2.09
C LYS A 254 20.03 20.97 3.05
N LYS A 255 21.08 21.63 2.54
CA LYS A 255 22.13 22.19 3.40
C LYS A 255 21.49 23.27 4.27
N THR A 256 21.59 23.14 5.59
CA THR A 256 21.31 24.26 6.50
C THR A 256 22.38 25.31 6.24
N THR A 257 22.04 26.38 5.53
CA THR A 257 22.89 27.56 5.45
C THR A 257 22.89 28.20 6.82
N THR A 258 23.89 27.90 7.64
CA THR A 258 24.19 28.74 8.81
C THR A 258 24.54 30.11 8.24
N GLN A 259 23.63 31.07 8.36
CA GLN A 259 23.98 32.48 8.20
C GLN A 259 25.02 32.79 9.27
N SER A 260 26.25 33.01 8.82
CA SER A 260 27.36 33.58 9.58
C SER A 260 27.12 35.05 9.86
#